data_AF-Q3SSL0-F1
#
_entry.id   AF-Q3SSL0-F1
#
_cell.length_a   1.000
_cell.length_b   1.000
_cell.length_c   1.000
_cell.angle_alpha   90.00
_cell.angle_beta   90.00
_cell.angle_gamma   90.00
#
_symmetry.space_group_name_H-M   'P 1'
#
loop_
_entity.id
_entity.type
_entity.pdbx_description
1 polymer ?
#
loop_
_entity_poly.entity_id
_entity_poly.type
_entity_poly.pdbx_seq_one_letter_code
_entity_poly.pdbx_strand_id
1 'polypeptide(L)'
;MINLQWLSDRLVYILRWRMDRHPGAENEPDAPEIPAAGLRVWGIFLDLHATRGSNGFGANPIAYADIESWSRLRREPVRPFELDMIRALDATWLEVAAALAKEPDKPKVSSRKVTPALFDAMFG
;
A
#
# COMPACT_ATOMS: atom_id res chain seq x y z
N MET A 1 15.10 9.48 -21.05
CA MET A 1 14.22 10.25 -20.13
C MET A 1 13.16 9.29 -19.62
N ILE A 2 13.00 9.16 -18.30
CA ILE A 2 11.98 8.26 -17.72
C ILE A 2 10.59 8.84 -17.99
N ASN A 3 9.64 8.00 -18.38
CA ASN A 3 8.24 8.39 -18.53
C ASN A 3 7.60 8.47 -17.13
N LEU A 4 7.20 9.68 -16.73
CA LEU A 4 6.60 9.93 -15.41
C LEU A 4 5.23 9.27 -15.24
N GLN A 5 4.43 9.19 -16.30
CA GLN A 5 3.14 8.49 -16.25
C GLN A 5 3.35 7.00 -15.97
N TRP A 6 4.26 6.36 -16.70
CA TRP A 6 4.62 4.96 -16.47
C TRP A 6 5.11 4.73 -15.04
N LEU A 7 5.94 5.64 -14.50
CA LEU A 7 6.44 5.51 -13.13
C LEU A 7 5.29 5.59 -12.12
N SER A 8 4.38 6.57 -12.29
CA SER A 8 3.19 6.70 -11.44
C SER A 8 2.34 5.44 -11.47
N ASP A 9 2.00 4.96 -12.66
CA ASP A 9 1.19 3.75 -12.86
C ASP A 9 1.87 2.52 -12.26
N ARG A 10 3.19 2.41 -12.39
CA ARG A 10 3.97 1.31 -11.82
C ARG A 10 3.95 1.33 -10.30
N LEU A 11 4.08 2.49 -9.67
CA LEU A 11 4.00 2.62 -8.21
C LEU A 11 2.59 2.29 -7.70
N VAL A 12 1.54 2.77 -8.38
CA VAL A 12 0.14 2.43 -8.07
C VAL A 12 -0.10 0.92 -8.19
N TYR A 13 0.39 0.29 -9.25
CA TYR A 13 0.31 -1.16 -9.43
C TYR A 13 0.98 -1.92 -8.27
N ILE A 14 2.19 -1.53 -7.87
CA ILE A 14 2.91 -2.16 -6.76
C ILE A 14 2.15 -1.98 -5.45
N LEU A 15 1.58 -0.80 -5.21
CA LEU A 15 0.76 -0.55 -4.02
C LEU A 15 -0.46 -1.48 -3.96
N ARG A 16 -1.21 -1.60 -5.06
CA ARG A 16 -2.35 -2.54 -5.12
C ARG A 16 -1.92 -3.98 -4.90
N TRP A 17 -0.83 -4.40 -5.55
CA TRP A 17 -0.28 -5.75 -5.39
C TRP A 17 0.08 -6.04 -3.92
N ARG A 18 0.71 -5.08 -3.23
CA ARG A 18 1.07 -5.21 -1.80
C ARG A 18 -0.15 -5.26 -0.89
N MET A 19 -1.20 -4.49 -1.19
CA MET A 19 -2.41 -4.46 -0.35
C MET A 19 -3.28 -5.70 -0.50
N ASP A 20 -3.28 -6.33 -1.68
CA ASP A 20 -4.02 -7.57 -1.95
C ASP A 20 -3.38 -8.78 -1.23
N ARG A 21 -2.09 -8.68 -0.86
CA ARG A 21 -1.27 -9.81 -0.40
C ARG A 21 -1.00 -9.74 1.10
N HIS A 22 -0.53 -10.86 1.64
CA HIS A 22 -0.25 -10.98 3.06
C HIS A 22 1.09 -10.32 3.41
N PRO A 23 1.27 -9.83 4.65
CA PRO A 23 2.58 -9.37 5.12
C PRO A 23 3.66 -10.43 4.89
N GLY A 24 4.79 -10.06 4.30
CA GLY A 24 5.89 -10.97 3.98
C GLY A 24 5.93 -11.42 2.52
N ALA A 25 4.84 -11.24 1.76
CA ALA A 25 4.78 -11.57 0.33
C ALA A 25 5.79 -10.76 -0.50
N GLU A 26 6.27 -9.61 -0.01
CA GLU A 26 7.33 -8.83 -0.65
C GLU A 26 8.66 -9.58 -0.80
N ASN A 27 8.84 -10.71 -0.11
CA ASN A 27 10.01 -11.59 -0.26
C ASN A 27 9.78 -12.71 -1.29
N GLU A 28 8.58 -12.80 -1.89
CA GLU A 28 8.30 -13.75 -2.95
C GLU A 28 9.09 -13.41 -4.22
N PRO A 29 9.58 -14.40 -4.99
CA PRO A 29 10.40 -14.15 -6.17
C PRO A 29 9.72 -13.31 -7.28
N ASP A 30 8.39 -13.34 -7.32
CA ASP A 30 7.56 -12.61 -8.27
C ASP A 30 7.04 -11.27 -7.73
N ALA A 31 7.46 -10.86 -6.53
CA ALA A 31 7.12 -9.57 -5.95
C ALA A 31 7.63 -8.44 -6.86
N PRO A 32 6.75 -7.51 -7.29
CA PRO A 32 7.18 -6.43 -8.14
C PRO A 32 8.05 -5.44 -7.37
N GLU A 33 9.28 -5.27 -7.82
CA GLU A 33 10.21 -4.32 -7.23
C GLU A 33 9.80 -2.87 -7.50
N ILE A 34 10.05 -2.01 -6.51
CA ILE A 34 9.90 -0.55 -6.65
C ILE A 34 11.01 -0.05 -7.55
N PRO A 35 10.70 0.58 -8.71
CA PRO A 35 11.74 1.15 -9.57
C PRO A 35 12.60 2.15 -8.81
N ALA A 36 13.92 2.15 -9.04
CA ALA A 36 14.85 3.05 -8.35
C ALA A 36 14.42 4.54 -8.42
N ALA A 37 13.89 4.97 -9.57
CA ALA A 37 13.38 6.33 -9.77
C ALA A 37 12.15 6.68 -8.90
N GLY A 38 11.41 5.68 -8.43
CA GLY A 38 10.22 5.83 -7.58
C GLY A 38 10.49 5.69 -6.08
N LEU A 39 11.69 5.25 -5.67
CA LEU A 39 12.02 5.02 -4.26
C LEU A 39 11.80 6.26 -3.38
N ARG A 40 12.16 7.44 -3.90
CA ARG A 40 11.95 8.70 -3.18
C ARG A 40 10.46 8.96 -2.93
N VAL A 41 9.65 8.94 -3.99
CA VAL A 41 8.18 9.14 -3.90
C VAL A 41 7.56 8.12 -2.95
N TRP A 42 7.98 6.86 -3.06
CA TRP A 42 7.51 5.79 -2.20
C TRP A 42 7.84 6.06 -0.71
N GLY A 43 9.07 6.47 -0.41
CA GLY A 43 9.48 6.83 0.94
C GLY A 43 8.69 8.01 1.52
N ILE A 44 8.48 9.08 0.73
CA ILE A 44 7.67 10.23 1.16
C ILE A 44 6.23 9.80 1.46
N PHE A 45 5.64 8.98 0.59
CA PHE A 45 4.31 8.44 0.80
C PHE A 45 4.21 7.62 2.09
N LEU A 46 5.17 6.74 2.37
CA LEU A 46 5.18 5.93 3.60
C LEU A 46 5.32 6.80 4.86
N ASP A 47 6.21 7.79 4.84
CA ASP A 47 6.39 8.73 5.96
C ASP A 47 5.08 9.46 6.28
N LEU A 48 4.43 10.03 5.27
CA LEU A 48 3.16 10.75 5.43
C LEU A 48 2.03 9.79 5.81
N HIS A 49 2.03 8.58 5.24
CA HIS A 49 1.04 7.56 5.53
C HIS A 49 1.07 7.16 7.01
N ALA A 50 2.26 7.05 7.61
CA ALA A 50 2.42 6.69 9.01
C ALA A 50 1.90 7.75 9.99
N THR A 51 1.78 9.02 9.57
CA THR A 51 1.35 10.13 10.43
C THR A 51 -0.07 10.59 10.17
N ARG A 52 -0.76 10.04 9.16
CA ARG A 52 -2.13 10.47 8.81
C ARG A 52 -3.09 10.25 9.98
N GLY A 53 -4.03 11.18 10.14
CA GLY A 53 -5.12 11.02 11.10
C GLY A 53 -6.22 10.06 10.60
N SER A 54 -7.16 9.74 11.50
CA SER A 54 -8.41 9.04 11.20
C SER A 54 -9.57 9.76 11.88
N ASN A 55 -10.77 9.72 11.28
CA ASN A 55 -11.98 10.34 11.82
C ASN A 55 -13.01 9.32 12.35
N GLY A 56 -12.60 8.07 12.59
CA GLY A 56 -13.48 6.98 13.06
C GLY A 56 -14.23 6.24 11.95
N PHE A 57 -14.26 6.76 10.72
CA PHE A 57 -14.85 6.09 9.54
C PHE A 57 -13.81 5.61 8.53
N GLY A 58 -12.53 5.68 8.89
CA GLY A 58 -11.40 5.33 8.03
C GLY A 58 -10.25 6.31 8.20
N ALA A 59 -9.16 6.07 7.48
CA ALA A 59 -8.04 7.00 7.47
C ALA A 59 -8.38 8.24 6.64
N ASN A 60 -7.86 9.40 7.04
CA ASN A 60 -7.99 10.61 6.26
C ASN A 60 -7.04 10.59 5.05
N PRO A 61 -7.39 11.28 3.96
CA PRO A 61 -6.44 11.58 2.89
C PRO A 61 -5.23 12.35 3.43
N ILE A 62 -4.06 12.13 2.82
CA ILE A 62 -2.87 12.93 3.08
C ILE A 62 -3.17 14.36 2.65
N ALA A 63 -3.12 15.31 3.58
CA ALA A 63 -3.42 16.70 3.29
C ALA A 63 -2.23 17.42 2.64
N TYR A 64 -2.50 18.43 1.82
CA TYR A 64 -1.45 19.31 1.29
C TYR A 64 -0.61 19.96 2.40
N ALA A 65 -1.24 20.31 3.52
CA ALA A 65 -0.55 20.86 4.68
C ALA A 65 0.44 19.87 5.30
N ASP A 66 0.15 18.56 5.27
CA ASP A 66 1.08 17.53 5.76
C ASP A 66 2.28 17.39 4.82
N ILE A 67 2.03 17.41 3.51
CA ILE A 67 3.09 17.35 2.48
C ILE A 67 3.99 18.59 2.57
N GLU A 68 3.41 19.78 2.68
CA GLU A 68 4.13 21.04 2.86
C GLU A 68 4.95 21.01 4.16
N SER A 69 4.36 20.53 5.26
CA SER A 69 5.04 20.40 6.54
C SER A 69 6.21 19.42 6.48
N TRP A 70 6.01 18.24 5.87
CA TRP A 70 7.07 17.25 5.64
C TRP A 70 8.23 17.87 4.83
N SER A 71 7.90 18.55 3.74
CA SER A 71 8.87 19.21 2.86
C SER A 71 9.68 20.27 3.60
N ARG A 72 9.00 21.13 4.36
CA ARG A 72 9.61 22.22 5.14
C ARG A 72 10.48 21.70 6.28
N LEU A 73 10.01 20.71 7.04
CA LEU A 73 10.73 20.15 8.19
C LEU A 73 12.01 19.43 7.77
N ARG A 74 11.97 18.70 6.64
CA ARG A 74 13.15 18.02 6.09
C ARG A 74 14.05 18.92 5.23
N ARG A 75 13.59 20.13 4.89
CA ARG A 75 14.25 21.04 3.94
C ARG A 75 14.46 20.41 2.56
N GLU A 76 13.50 19.59 2.16
CA GLU A 76 13.52 18.87 0.89
C GLU A 76 12.26 19.21 0.10
N PRO A 77 12.36 19.96 -1.02
CA PRO A 77 11.18 20.33 -1.81
C PRO A 77 10.56 19.08 -2.43
N VAL A 78 9.24 18.95 -2.27
CA VAL A 78 8.44 17.98 -3.03
C VAL A 78 8.14 18.59 -4.40
N ARG A 79 8.62 17.94 -5.46
CA ARG A 79 8.44 18.43 -6.84
C ARG A 79 7.00 18.20 -7.30
N PRO A 80 6.48 18.99 -8.27
CA PRO A 80 5.10 18.85 -8.74
C PRO A 80 4.71 17.41 -9.13
N PHE A 81 5.57 16.71 -9.88
CA PHE A 81 5.28 15.33 -10.27
C PHE A 81 5.33 14.34 -9.10
N GLU A 82 6.14 14.61 -8.07
CA GLU A 82 6.19 13.77 -6.86
C GLU A 82 4.91 13.95 -6.05
N LEU A 83 4.45 15.20 -5.93
CA LEU A 83 3.17 15.53 -5.31
C LEU A 83 2.02 14.80 -6.03
N ASP A 84 1.98 14.81 -7.36
CA ASP A 84 0.96 14.11 -8.13
C ASP A 84 1.01 12.59 -7.90
N MET A 85 2.21 11.99 -7.89
CA MET A 85 2.37 10.55 -7.62
C MET A 85 2.01 10.18 -6.17
N ILE A 86 2.37 11.00 -5.18
CA ILE A 86 1.99 10.79 -3.77
C ILE A 86 0.46 10.78 -3.64
N ARG A 87 -0.22 11.72 -4.31
CA ARG A 87 -1.68 11.78 -4.32
C ARG A 87 -2.31 10.59 -5.04
N ALA A 88 -1.71 10.10 -6.12
CA ALA A 88 -2.17 8.91 -6.82
C ALA A 88 -2.05 7.64 -5.96
N LEU A 89 -0.94 7.49 -5.23
CA LEU A 89 -0.74 6.42 -4.25
C LEU A 89 -1.77 6.52 -3.12
N ASP A 90 -1.98 7.71 -2.57
CA ASP A 90 -2.91 7.93 -1.46
C ASP A 90 -4.37 7.62 -1.84
N ALA A 91 -4.82 8.13 -2.99
CA ALA A 91 -6.16 7.85 -3.51
C ALA A 91 -6.37 6.34 -3.73
N THR A 92 -5.37 5.66 -4.31
CA THR A 92 -5.40 4.21 -4.50
C THR A 92 -5.48 3.46 -3.19
N TRP A 93 -4.69 3.86 -2.19
CA TRP A 93 -4.70 3.21 -0.89
C TRP A 93 -6.07 3.34 -0.21
N LEU A 94 -6.66 4.54 -0.22
CA LEU A 94 -7.98 4.80 0.35
C LEU A 94 -9.08 4.00 -0.36
N GLU A 95 -9.03 3.91 -1.68
CA GLU A 95 -9.96 3.11 -2.49
C GLU A 95 -9.92 1.64 -2.09
N VAL A 96 -8.72 1.05 -2.04
CA VAL A 96 -8.53 -0.37 -1.69
C VAL A 96 -8.89 -0.62 -0.23
N ALA A 97 -8.49 0.26 0.70
CA ALA A 97 -8.83 0.13 2.12
C ALA A 97 -10.35 0.19 2.34
N ALA A 98 -11.06 1.08 1.64
CA ALA A 98 -12.51 1.16 1.71
C ALA A 98 -13.19 -0.07 1.09
N ALA A 99 -12.62 -0.65 0.03
CA ALA A 99 -13.13 -1.90 -0.55
C ALA A 99 -12.95 -3.09 0.41
N LEU A 100 -11.77 -3.22 1.03
CA LEU A 100 -11.48 -4.26 2.02
C LEU A 100 -12.38 -4.15 3.26
N ALA A 101 -12.69 -2.93 3.71
CA ALA A 101 -13.61 -2.72 4.83
C ALA A 101 -15.07 -3.11 4.51
N LYS A 102 -15.46 -3.10 3.23
CA LYS A 102 -16.82 -3.49 2.78
C LYS A 102 -16.97 -4.99 2.58
N GLU A 103 -15.89 -5.72 2.33
CA GLU A 103 -15.95 -7.18 2.26
C GLU A 103 -16.07 -7.75 3.68
N PRO A 104 -17.23 -8.32 4.09
CA PRO A 104 -17.34 -8.98 5.37
C PRO A 104 -16.37 -10.17 5.40
N ASP A 105 -15.75 -10.37 6.56
CA ASP A 105 -14.71 -11.37 6.86
C ASP A 105 -15.03 -12.73 6.20
N LYS A 106 -14.53 -12.94 4.98
CA LYS A 106 -14.61 -14.26 4.34
C LYS A 106 -13.74 -15.15 5.19
N PRO A 107 -14.27 -16.23 5.80
CA PRO A 107 -13.46 -17.10 6.63
C PRO A 107 -12.26 -17.53 5.79
N LYS A 108 -11.05 -17.29 6.30
CA LYS A 108 -9.81 -17.80 5.72
C LYS A 108 -9.87 -19.33 5.78
N VAL A 109 -10.52 -19.95 4.80
CA VAL A 109 -10.53 -21.40 4.64
C VAL A 109 -9.11 -21.77 4.24
N SER A 110 -8.39 -22.41 5.15
CA SER A 110 -7.06 -22.96 4.89
C SER A 110 -7.09 -23.76 3.59
N SER A 111 -6.17 -23.47 2.66
CA SER A 111 -6.02 -24.22 1.41
C SER A 111 -5.51 -25.66 1.63
N ARG A 112 -5.17 -26.01 2.87
CA ARG A 112 -4.77 -27.36 3.25
C ARG A 112 -5.96 -28.30 3.09
N LYS A 113 -5.86 -29.23 2.14
CA LYS A 113 -6.84 -30.32 2.00
C LYS A 113 -6.95 -31.06 3.34
N VAL A 114 -8.15 -31.10 3.91
CA VAL A 114 -8.44 -31.92 5.10
C VAL A 114 -8.32 -33.38 4.66
N THR A 115 -7.25 -34.05 5.07
CA THR A 115 -7.07 -35.48 4.83
C THR A 115 -7.65 -36.27 6.00
N PRO A 116 -8.13 -37.51 5.77
CA PRO A 116 -8.62 -38.37 6.86
C PRO A 116 -7.59 -38.55 7.98
N ALA A 117 -6.31 -38.74 7.63
CA ALA A 117 -5.24 -38.85 8.61
C ALA A 117 -5.04 -37.59 9.46
N LEU A 118 -5.30 -36.39 8.91
CA LEU A 118 -5.23 -35.15 9.68
C LEU A 118 -6.46 -34.99 10.60
N PHE A 119 -7.63 -35.45 10.15
CA PHE A 119 -8.83 -35.47 10.97
C PHE A 119 -8.68 -36.43 12.16
N ASP A 120 -8.22 -37.65 11.90
CA ASP A 120 -7.98 -38.67 12.94
C ASP A 120 -6.93 -38.19 13.95
N ALA A 121 -5.88 -37.48 13.51
CA ALA A 121 -4.87 -36.92 14.41
C ALA A 121 -5.37 -35.74 15.26
N MET A 122 -6.44 -35.04 14.85
CA MET A 122 -7.01 -33.92 15.61
C MET A 122 -8.11 -34.32 16.58
N PHE A 123 -8.85 -35.40 16.28
CA PHE A 123 -10.06 -35.79 17.00
C PHE A 123 -10.05 -37.24 17.54
N GLY A 124 -8.98 -38.00 17.27
CA GLY A 124 -8.77 -39.36 17.76
C GLY A 124 -8.00 -39.44 19.07
#